data_AF-A0A3P7IFZ0-F1
#
_entry.id   AF-A0A3P7IFZ0-F1
#
_cell.length_a   1.000
_cell.length_b   1.000
_cell.length_c   1.000
_cell.angle_alpha   90.00
_cell.angle_beta   90.00
_cell.angle_gamma   90.00
#
_symmetry.space_group_name_H-M   'P 1'
#
loop_
_entity.id
_entity.type
_entity.pdbx_description
1 polymer ?
#
loop_
_entity_poly.entity_id
_entity_poly.type
_entity_poly.pdbx_seq_one_letter_code
_entity_poly.pdbx_strand_id
1 'polypeptide(L)' 'RGFNKFKKNYKLKGELGRGGFGIVYRAIRVADELPVAVKFIDRRSVREWGKINDEQVPMEICMLAKCSKIRG' A
#
# COMPACT_ATOMS: atom_id res chain seq x y z
N ARG A 1 4.58 16.14 2.52
CA ARG A 1 5.95 15.67 2.16
C ARG A 1 5.97 14.24 1.58
N GLY A 2 5.29 13.25 2.18
CA GLY A 2 5.29 11.86 1.67
C GLY A 2 4.69 11.65 0.27
N PHE A 3 3.59 12.33 -0.06
CA PHE A 3 2.93 12.16 -1.36
C PHE A 3 3.76 12.64 -2.57
N ASN A 4 4.56 13.68 -2.40
CA ASN A 4 5.49 14.13 -3.44
C ASN A 4 6.60 13.10 -3.69
N LYS A 5 7.08 12.42 -2.64
CA LYS A 5 8.04 11.32 -2.78
C LYS A 5 7.39 10.13 -3.50
N PHE A 6 6.14 9.80 -3.16
CA PHE A 6 5.38 8.77 -3.86
C PHE A 6 5.25 9.08 -5.37
N LYS A 7 4.80 10.28 -5.74
CA LYS A 7 4.62 10.69 -7.14
C LYS A 7 5.91 10.66 -7.98
N LYS A 8 7.08 10.83 -7.34
CA LYS A 8 8.38 10.70 -8.02
C LYS A 8 8.72 9.24 -8.37
N ASN A 9 8.30 8.30 -7.52
CA ASN A 9 8.67 6.90 -7.64
C ASN A 9 7.58 6.05 -8.35
N TYR A 10 6.35 6.53 -8.40
CA TYR A 10 5.20 5.80 -8.93
C TYR A 10 4.30 6.70 -9.77
N LYS A 11 3.92 6.20 -10.95
CA LYS A 11 2.95 6.83 -11.85
C LYS A 11 1.60 6.12 -11.72
N LEU A 12 0.66 6.74 -11.01
CA LEU A 12 -0.73 6.28 -10.93
C LEU A 12 -1.38 6.27 -12.32
N LYS A 13 -2.28 5.31 -12.54
CA LYS A 13 -3.09 5.12 -13.73
C LYS A 13 -4.57 5.15 -13.31
N GLY A 14 -5.38 4.19 -13.77
CA GLY A 14 -6.78 4.06 -13.39
C GLY A 14 -6.98 3.27 -12.10
N GLU A 15 -8.21 3.34 -11.58
CA GLU A 15 -8.69 2.48 -10.50
C GLU A 15 -8.70 1.00 -10.96
N LEU A 16 -8.29 0.09 -10.08
CA LEU A 16 -8.43 -1.36 -10.27
C LEU A 16 -9.70 -1.87 -9.60
N GLY A 17 -10.08 -1.29 -8.46
CA GLY A 17 -11.31 -1.63 -7.78
C GLY A 17 -11.49 -0.88 -6.47
N ARG A 18 -12.73 -0.93 -5.98
CA ARG A 18 -13.18 -0.27 -4.76
C ARG A 18 -14.20 -1.13 -4.02
N GLY A 19 -14.11 -1.15 -2.69
CA GLY A 19 -15.05 -1.87 -1.82
C GLY A 19 -14.77 -1.60 -0.35
N GLY A 20 -15.23 -2.48 0.53
CA GLY A 20 -14.96 -2.39 1.98
C GLY A 20 -13.47 -2.40 2.34
N PHE A 21 -12.63 -2.88 1.42
CA PHE A 21 -11.17 -2.83 1.52
C PHE A 21 -10.58 -1.45 1.17
N GLY A 22 -11.36 -0.46 0.73
CA GLY A 22 -10.86 0.83 0.24
C GLY A 22 -10.68 0.85 -1.28
N ILE A 23 -9.78 1.70 -1.78
CA ILE A 23 -9.56 1.93 -3.22
C ILE A 23 -8.17 1.44 -3.59
N VAL A 24 -8.07 0.70 -4.69
CA VAL A 24 -6.81 0.23 -5.25
C VAL A 24 -6.64 0.80 -6.66
N TYR A 25 -5.48 1.35 -6.94
CA TYR A 25 -5.13 1.91 -8.25
C TYR A 25 -4.07 1.07 -8.93
N ARG A 26 -4.11 1.06 -10.26
CA ARG A 26 -3.01 0.61 -11.10
C ARG A 26 -1.93 1.69 -11.08
N ALA A 27 -0.68 1.29 -10.97
CA ALA A 27 0.45 2.20 -11.11
C ALA A 27 1.64 1.51 -11.78
N ILE A 28 2.60 2.31 -12.22
CA ILE A 28 3.90 1.86 -12.70
C ILE A 28 4.98 2.40 -11.76
N ARG A 29 5.86 1.53 -11.24
CA ARG A 29 7.07 1.96 -10.52
C ARG A 29 8.07 2.51 -11.53
N VAL A 30 8.56 3.72 -11.30
CA VAL A 30 9.36 4.46 -12.29
C VAL A 30 10.76 3.85 -12.47
N ALA A 31 11.33 3.27 -11.41
CA ALA A 31 12.71 2.78 -11.42
C ALA A 31 12.96 1.61 -12.38
N ASP A 32 11.94 0.77 -12.61
CA ASP A 32 12.06 -0.50 -13.34
C ASP A 32 10.82 -0.83 -14.19
N GLU A 33 9.96 0.16 -14.40
CA GLU A 33 8.70 0.05 -15.16
C GLU A 33 7.73 -1.03 -14.68
N LEU A 34 7.92 -1.54 -13.46
CA LEU A 34 7.11 -2.64 -12.94
C LEU A 34 5.65 -2.20 -12.72
N PRO A 35 4.66 -2.92 -13.26
CA PRO A 35 3.26 -2.74 -12.89
C PRO A 35 3.02 -3.10 -11.43
N VAL A 36 2.38 -2.20 -10.69
CA VAL A 36 2.06 -2.39 -9.26
C VAL A 36 0.63 -1.98 -8.95
N ALA A 37 0.09 -2.54 -7.87
CA ALA A 37 -1.14 -2.08 -7.26
C ALA A 37 -0.82 -1.11 -6.11
N VAL A 38 -1.51 0.04 -6.06
CA VAL A 38 -1.36 1.02 -4.99
C VAL A 38 -2.67 1.13 -4.24
N LYS A 39 -2.66 0.72 -2.98
CA LYS A 39 -3.79 0.87 -2.06
C LYS A 39 -3.55 2.06 -1.13
N PHE A 40 -4.47 3.02 -1.11
CA PHE A 40 -4.43 4.11 -0.14
C PHE A 40 -5.22 3.73 1.10
N ILE A 41 -4.57 3.81 2.26
CA ILE A 41 -5.19 3.54 3.56
C ILE A 41 -5.40 4.89 4.27
N ASP A 42 -6.65 5.24 4.54
CA ASP A 42 -6.94 6.36 5.43
C ASP A 42 -6.69 5.92 6.87
N ARG A 43 -5.79 6.62 7.56
CA ARG A 43 -5.46 6.36 8.96
C ARG A 43 -6.69 6.41 9.86
N ARG A 44 -7.68 7.23 9.55
CA ARG A 44 -8.92 7.36 10.34
C ARG A 44 -9.85 6.16 10.19
N SER A 45 -9.73 5.41 9.09
CA SER A 45 -10.54 4.20 8.84
C SER A 45 -9.90 2.92 9.38
N VAL A 46 -8.69 3.00 9.97
CA VAL A 46 -7.98 1.83 10.50
C VAL A 46 -8.61 1.40 11.82
N ARG A 47 -9.22 0.22 11.82
CA ARG A 47 -9.87 -0.39 13.00
C ARG A 47 -8.90 -1.16 13.89
N GLU A 48 -7.90 -1.78 13.27
CA GLU A 48 -6.93 -2.63 13.96
C GLU A 48 -5.49 -2.20 13.64
N TRP A 49 -4.69 -2.15 14.70
CA TRP A 49 -3.31 -1.66 14.68
C TRP A 49 -2.36 -2.77 15.13
N GLY A 50 -1.24 -2.89 14.41
CA GLY A 50 -0.11 -3.76 14.75
C GLY A 50 1.17 -2.96 14.95
N LYS A 51 2.30 -3.66 15.05
CA LYS A 51 3.63 -3.07 15.26
C LYS A 51 4.67 -3.75 14.36
N ILE A 52 5.54 -2.96 13.71
CA ILE A 52 6.72 -3.45 12.98
C ILE A 52 7.90 -2.58 13.42
N ASN A 53 9.01 -3.18 13.88
CA ASN A 53 10.21 -2.44 14.35
C ASN A 53 9.87 -1.29 15.30
N ASP A 54 9.00 -1.57 16.27
CA ASP A 54 8.45 -0.62 17.23
C ASP A 54 7.57 0.53 16.69
N GLU A 55 7.34 0.59 15.37
CA GLU A 55 6.43 1.56 14.75
C GLU A 55 5.00 1.00 14.65
N GLN A 56 4.02 1.81 15.05
CA GLN A 56 2.60 1.46 14.94
C GLN A 56 2.13 1.57 13.49
N VAL A 57 1.59 0.48 12.95
CA VAL A 57 1.11 0.38 11.56
C VAL A 57 -0.27 -0.27 11.50
N PRO A 58 -1.08 -0.02 10.46
CA PRO A 58 -2.32 -0.77 10.22
C PRO A 58 -2.06 -2.28 10.23
N MET A 59 -2.97 -3.06 10.83
CA MET A 59 -2.81 -4.52 10.94
C MET A 59 -2.61 -5.20 9.58
N GLU A 60 -3.26 -4.69 8.54
CA GLU A 60 -3.07 -5.16 7.15
C GLU A 60 -1.60 -5.13 6.71
N ILE A 61 -0.85 -4.07 7.06
CA ILE A 61 0.58 -3.95 6.73
C ILE A 61 1.40 -4.95 7.56
N CYS A 62 1.05 -5.13 8.83
CA CYS A 62 1.69 -6.11 9.70
C CYS A 62 1.57 -7.54 9.16
N MET A 63 0.36 -7.93 8.74
CA MET A 63 0.11 -9.26 8.18
C MET A 63 0.83 -9.46 6.85
N LEU A 64 0.79 -8.47 5.95
CA LEU A 64 1.53 -8.53 4.69
C LEU A 64 3.04 -8.71 4.91
N ALA A 65 3.63 -8.01 5.88
CA ALA A 65 5.05 -8.17 6.21
C ALA A 65 5.37 -9.59 6.72
N LYS A 66 4.53 -10.15 7.60
CA LYS A 66 4.68 -11.53 8.12
C LYS A 66 4.61 -12.57 7.01
N CYS A 67 3.72 -12.36 6.03
CA CYS A 67 3.53 -13.29 4.92
C CYS A 67 4.50 -13.08 3.74
N SER A 68 5.36 -12.05 3.76
CA SER A 68 6.23 -11.68 2.64
C SER A 68 7.17 -12.79 2.14
N LYS A 69 7.49 -13.78 3.00
CA LYS A 69 8.35 -14.93 2.68
C LYS A 69 7.57 -16.18 2.27
N ILE A 70 6.25 -16.16 2.41
CA ILE A 70 5.38 -17.29 2.05
C ILE A 70 5.18 -17.23 0.54
N ARG A 71 5.54 -18.30 -0.17
CA ARG A 71 5.25 -18.43 -1.60
C ARG A 71 3.77 -18.72 -1.78
N GLY A 72 3.14 -18.01 -2.71
CA GLY A 72 1.78 -18.29 -3.17
C GLY A 72 1.73 -19.39 -4.21
#